data_AF-A0A662RQI9-F1
#
_entry.id   AF-A0A662RQI9-F1
#
_cell.length_a   1.000
_cell.length_b   1.000
_cell.length_c   1.000
_cell.angle_alpha   90.00
_cell.angle_beta   90.00
_cell.angle_gamma   90.00
#
_symmetry.space_group_name_H-M   'P 1'
#
loop_
_entity.id
_entity.type
_entity.pdbx_description
1 polymer ?
#
loop_
_entity_poly.entity_id
_entity_poly.type
_entity_poly.pdbx_seq_one_letter_code
_entity_poly.pdbx_strand_id
1 'polypeptide(L)' 'MKGKSGVEHIINISRKMETDDAAAYLDYHRHMQTIKFRRLEREVSATKEAIRTFEEEIKRRKGEIEEA' A
#
# COMPACT_ATOMS: atom_id res chain seq x y z
N MET A 1 -4.34 23.03 -7.77
CA MET A 1 -3.07 22.64 -8.42
C MET A 1 -3.03 21.12 -8.52
N LYS A 2 -3.18 20.53 -9.71
CA LYS A 2 -2.91 19.10 -9.93
C LYS A 2 -1.39 18.92 -9.80
N GLY A 3 -0.93 18.57 -8.61
CA GLY A 3 0.49 18.30 -8.36
C GLY A 3 0.95 17.21 -9.30
N LYS A 4 1.97 17.49 -10.12
CA LYS A 4 2.71 16.48 -10.88
C LYS A 4 2.99 15.33 -9.93
N SER A 5 2.67 14.10 -10.33
CA SER A 5 2.81 12.93 -9.46
C SER A 5 4.22 12.89 -8.87
N GLY A 6 4.38 12.49 -7.60
CA GLY A 6 5.71 12.45 -6.95
C GLY A 6 6.75 11.67 -7.77
N VAL A 7 6.30 10.68 -8.56
CA VAL A 7 7.11 9.91 -9.50
C VAL A 7 7.59 10.75 -10.69
N GLU A 8 6.73 11.58 -11.29
CA GLU A 8 7.15 12.50 -12.35
C GLU A 8 8.22 13.48 -11.85
N HIS A 9 8.12 13.94 -10.60
CA HIS A 9 9.16 14.80 -10.03
C HIS A 9 10.50 14.07 -9.92
N ILE A 10 10.50 12.83 -9.42
CA ILE A 10 11.68 11.97 -9.32
C ILE A 10 12.30 11.72 -10.70
N ILE A 11 11.49 11.40 -11.71
CA ILE A 11 11.96 11.20 -13.10
C ILE A 11 12.55 12.49 -13.68
N ASN A 12 11.94 13.64 -13.40
CA ASN A 12 12.46 14.92 -13.89
C ASN A 12 13.79 15.31 -13.23
N ILE A 13 14.04 14.87 -11.99
CA ILE A 13 15.34 15.04 -11.32
C ILE A 13 16.40 14.16 -12.00
N SER A 14 16.09 12.87 -12.24
CA SER A 14 17.06 11.94 -12.81
C SER A 14 17.56 12.33 -14.21
N ARG A 15 16.74 13.05 -14.99
CA ARG A 15 17.13 13.59 -16.32
C ARG A 15 18.25 14.64 -16.28
N LYS A 16 18.58 15.17 -15.10
CA LYS A 16 19.64 16.17 -14.91
C LYS A 16 20.93 15.56 -14.35
N MET A 17 20.97 14.24 -14.18
CA MET A 17 22.08 13.49 -13.62
C MET A 17 22.84 12.74 -14.71
N GLU A 18 24.09 12.38 -14.43
CA GLU A 18 24.82 11.41 -15.25
C GLU A 18 24.11 10.06 -15.26
N THR A 19 24.32 9.28 -16.32
CA THR A 19 23.50 8.07 -16.58
C THR A 19 23.55 7.06 -15.44
N ASP A 20 24.74 6.82 -14.88
CA ASP A 20 24.93 5.86 -13.79
C ASP A 20 24.27 6.35 -12.48
N ASP A 21 24.42 7.63 -12.16
CA ASP A 21 23.80 8.26 -10.99
C ASP A 21 22.27 8.28 -11.11
N ALA A 22 21.75 8.57 -12.32
CA ALA A 22 20.33 8.55 -12.60
C ALA A 22 19.73 7.15 -12.39
N ALA A 23 20.43 6.11 -12.85
CA ALA A 23 20.01 4.72 -12.68
C ALA A 23 19.98 4.33 -11.19
N ALA A 24 21.05 4.64 -10.45
CA ALA A 24 21.13 4.37 -9.01
C ALA A 24 20.04 5.11 -8.22
N TYR A 25 19.80 6.38 -8.56
CA TYR A 25 18.77 7.21 -7.95
C TYR A 25 17.36 6.63 -8.17
N LEU A 26 17.05 6.23 -9.40
CA LEU A 26 15.75 5.63 -9.72
C LEU A 26 15.56 4.26 -9.06
N ASP A 27 16.60 3.43 -8.98
CA ASP A 27 16.50 2.13 -8.31
C ASP A 27 16.29 2.28 -6.79
N TYR A 28 16.95 3.25 -6.16
CA TYR A 28 16.68 3.60 -4.76
C TYR A 28 15.19 3.97 -4.55
N HIS A 29 14.65 4.85 -5.39
CA HIS A 29 13.24 5.23 -5.27
C HIS A 29 12.28 4.06 -5.54
N ARG A 30 12.61 3.20 -6.51
CA ARG A 30 11.86 1.95 -6.76
C ARG A 30 11.89 1.02 -5.54
N HIS A 31 13.05 0.86 -4.90
CA HIS A 31 13.19 0.05 -3.70
C HIS A 31 12.33 0.58 -2.55
N MET A 32 12.33 1.90 -2.33
CA MET A 32 11.49 2.54 -1.32
C MET A 32 9.99 2.34 -1.58
N GLN A 33 9.54 2.43 -2.83
CA GLN A 33 8.15 2.11 -3.18
C GLN A 33 7.81 0.64 -2.93
N THR A 34 8.76 -0.27 -3.19
CA THR A 34 8.58 -1.70 -2.93
C THR A 34 8.39 -1.99 -1.43
N ILE A 35 9.17 -1.35 -0.56
CA ILE A 35 9.01 -1.47 0.90
C ILE A 35 7.63 -0.96 1.32
N LYS A 36 7.24 0.23 0.83
CA LYS A 36 5.93 0.82 1.14
C LYS A 36 4.79 -0.09 0.69
N PHE A 37 4.88 -0.65 -0.52
CA PHE A 37 3.89 -1.56 -1.06
C PHE A 37 3.72 -2.81 -0.18
N ARG A 38 4.82 -3.48 0.17
CA ARG A 38 4.77 -4.66 1.06
C ARG A 38 4.16 -4.36 2.43
N ARG A 39 4.38 -3.15 2.97
CA ARG A 39 3.74 -2.74 4.22
C ARG A 39 2.23 -2.59 4.05
N LEU A 40 1.80 -1.91 2.99
CA LEU A 40 0.37 -1.74 2.68
C LEU A 40 -0.32 -3.08 2.42
N GLU A 41 0.34 -4.04 1.76
CA GLU A 41 -0.21 -5.39 1.58
C GLU A 41 -0.50 -6.08 2.92
N ARG A 42 0.42 -5.95 3.89
CA ARG A 42 0.22 -6.48 5.25
C ARG A 42 -0.93 -5.79 5.96
N GLU A 43 -1.01 -4.47 5.88
CA GLU A 43 -2.10 -3.68 6.45
C GLU A 43 -3.46 -4.10 5.86
N VAL A 44 -3.55 -4.19 4.52
CA VAL A 44 -4.75 -4.68 3.82
C VAL A 44 -5.11 -6.09 4.24
N SER A 45 -4.13 -6.99 4.35
CA SER A 45 -4.40 -8.37 4.78
C SER A 45 -4.94 -8.42 6.22
N ALA A 46 -4.36 -7.66 7.13
CA ALA A 46 -4.80 -7.60 8.52
C ALA A 46 -6.23 -7.02 8.61
N THR A 47 -6.54 -5.98 7.83
CA THR A 47 -7.90 -5.44 7.77
C THR A 47 -8.91 -6.46 7.22
N LYS A 48 -8.54 -7.23 6.18
CA LYS A 48 -9.40 -8.31 5.65
C LYS A 48 -9.64 -9.42 6.67
N GLU A 49 -8.66 -9.75 7.49
CA GLU A 49 -8.83 -10.70 8.59
C GLU A 49 -9.78 -10.17 9.66
N ALA A 50 -9.59 -8.92 10.10
CA ALA A 50 -10.48 -8.27 11.07
C ALA A 50 -11.94 -8.23 10.60
N ILE A 51 -12.18 -7.90 9.32
CA ILE A 51 -13.52 -7.92 8.72
C ILE A 51 -14.15 -9.30 8.83
N ARG A 52 -13.43 -10.37 8.44
CA ARG A 52 -13.94 -11.74 8.52
C ARG A 52 -14.30 -12.14 9.95
N THR A 53 -13.43 -11.81 10.91
CA THR A 53 -13.69 -12.08 12.33
C THR A 53 -14.97 -11.38 12.81
N PHE A 54 -15.19 -10.12 12.41
CA PHE A 54 -16.43 -9.42 12.74
C PHE A 54 -17.65 -10.04 12.05
N GLU A 55 -17.56 -10.43 10.79
CA GLU A 55 -18.66 -11.08 10.06
C GLU A 55 -19.08 -12.39 10.72
N GLU A 56 -18.12 -13.22 11.15
CA GLU A 56 -18.37 -14.47 11.87
C GLU A 56 -19.07 -14.22 13.22
N GLU A 57 -18.58 -13.26 14.00
CA GLU A 57 -19.18 -12.92 15.30
C GLU A 57 -20.59 -12.32 15.16
N ILE A 58 -20.81 -11.47 14.13
CA ILE A 58 -22.14 -10.93 13.83
C ILE A 58 -23.09 -12.09 13.46
N LYS A 59 -22.65 -13.03 12.63
CA LYS A 59 -23.45 -14.19 12.25
C LYS A 59 -23.83 -15.02 13.47
N ARG A 60 -22.88 -15.30 14.37
CA ARG A 60 -23.10 -16.04 15.62
C ARG A 60 -24.17 -15.36 16.48
N ARG A 61 -24.03 -14.06 16.74
CA ARG A 61 -24.98 -13.28 17.54
C ARG A 61 -26.38 -13.22 16.94
N LYS A 62 -26.48 -13.15 15.61
CA LYS A 62 -27.79 -13.18 14.93
C LYS A 62 -28.49 -14.52 15.13
N GLY A 63 -27.76 -15.63 15.05
CA GLY A 63 -28.31 -16.96 15.35
C GLY A 63 -28.84 -17.08 16.78
N GLU A 64 -28.11 -16.54 17.76
CA GLU A 64 -28.57 -16.53 19.17
C GLU A 64 -29.88 -15.76 19.38
N ILE A 65 -30.14 -14.72 18.58
CA ILE A 65 -31.39 -13.95 18.65
C ILE A 65 -32.55 -14.73 18.02
N GLU A 66 -32.30 -15.46 16.93
CA GLU A 66 -33.33 -16.24 16.23
C GLU A 66 -33.76 -17.49 17.01
N GLU A 67 -32.89 -18.02 17.87
CA GLU A 67 -33.13 -19.19 18.72
C GLU A 67 -33.70 -18.86 20.11
N ALA A 68 -33.79 -17.57 20.47
CA ALA A 68 -34.30 -17.07 21.76
C ALA A 68 -35.79 -16.68 21.70
#